data_AF-L2GWJ0-F1
#
_entry.id   AF-L2GWJ0-F1
#
_cell.length_a   1.000
_cell.length_b   1.000
_cell.length_c   1.000
_cell.angle_alpha   90.00
_cell.angle_beta   90.00
_cell.angle_gamma   90.00
#
_symmetry.space_group_name_H-M   'P 1'
#
loop_
_entity.id
_entity.type
_entity.pdbx_description
1 polymer ?
#
loop_
_entity_poly.entity_id
_entity_poly.type
_entity_poly.pdbx_seq_one_letter_code
_entity_poly.pdbx_strand_id
1 'polypeptide(L)'
;MLYPLFILKGCLTAVTDIARSVKPYIKELSRQENFCNVHVNVFDPCEIEYLRRYCLKKHCINTLTRADDKISLLANPETHTGYRYGASDIWKHIYAISDDLFYRKIVNGLKFSIFVHICRYYVKIDEKYFVNTSFFFKHFRKADYEDFLWLLRLIYSAFAKLDLSKLKLEEKERQLVTQMKNILNINDKQVLNTRLINNIHVCLDVVNCVSCDKCKLWGKIQFAGLITAIKIHNNTFDNKFDEFVFLVNLMTRLTVTANATSRFFDHRKR
;
A
#
# COMPACT_ATOMS: atom_id res chain seq x y z
N MET A 1 31.06 5.01 -13.69
CA MET A 1 30.76 6.08 -12.72
C MET A 1 29.90 5.54 -11.59
N LEU A 2 30.55 5.23 -10.46
CA LEU A 2 29.91 4.85 -9.20
C LEU A 2 29.51 6.13 -8.48
N TYR A 3 28.22 6.45 -8.42
CA TYR A 3 27.73 7.46 -7.48
C TYR A 3 27.44 6.78 -6.14
N PRO A 4 28.21 7.04 -5.06
CA PRO A 4 27.83 6.60 -3.74
C PRO A 4 26.57 7.35 -3.30
N LEU A 5 25.62 6.62 -2.72
CA LEU A 5 24.37 7.12 -2.10
C LEU A 5 24.60 8.03 -0.86
N PHE A 6 25.78 8.63 -0.74
CA PHE A 6 26.10 9.63 0.26
C PHE A 6 25.84 11.00 -0.36
N ILE A 7 24.65 11.55 -0.13
CA ILE A 7 24.30 13.00 -0.02
C ILE A 7 22.77 13.05 -0.05
N LEU A 8 22.17 13.07 1.16
CA LEU A 8 20.78 13.40 1.58
C LEU A 8 20.47 12.72 2.94
N LYS A 9 21.44 12.72 3.87
CA LYS A 9 21.52 11.80 5.02
C LYS A 9 20.77 12.20 6.30
N GLY A 10 20.02 13.30 6.31
CA GLY A 10 19.37 13.76 7.55
C GLY A 10 17.98 13.17 7.81
N CYS A 11 17.13 13.11 6.78
CA CYS A 11 15.68 12.88 6.94
C CYS A 11 15.17 11.57 6.29
N LEU A 12 15.77 11.16 5.16
CA LEU A 12 15.36 9.97 4.39
C LEU A 12 15.95 8.66 4.94
N THR A 13 17.13 8.71 5.56
CA THR A 13 17.77 7.59 6.27
C THR A 13 16.97 7.17 7.49
N ALA A 14 16.42 8.15 8.23
CA ALA A 14 15.64 7.90 9.44
C ALA A 14 14.40 7.04 9.19
N VAL A 15 13.60 7.32 8.15
CA VAL A 15 12.35 6.57 7.91
C VAL A 15 12.60 5.11 7.51
N THR A 16 13.71 4.82 6.80
CA THR A 16 14.07 3.44 6.45
C THR A 16 14.54 2.63 7.65
N ASP A 17 15.21 3.27 8.62
CA ASP A 17 15.63 2.63 9.85
C ASP A 17 14.43 2.35 10.76
N ILE A 18 13.51 3.31 10.88
CA ILE A 18 12.20 3.11 11.53
C ILE A 18 11.47 1.92 10.89
N ALA A 19 11.41 1.86 9.56
CA ALA A 19 10.76 0.76 8.86
C ALA A 19 11.39 -0.62 9.16
N ARG A 20 12.70 -0.67 9.42
CA ARG A 20 13.37 -1.92 9.83
C ARG A 20 12.92 -2.35 11.22
N SER A 21 12.83 -1.41 12.15
CA SER A 21 12.40 -1.64 13.55
C SER A 21 10.90 -1.97 13.67
N VAL A 22 10.04 -1.32 12.88
CA VAL A 22 8.59 -1.56 12.87
C VAL A 22 8.21 -2.89 12.22
N LYS A 23 8.99 -3.34 11.23
CA LYS A 23 8.67 -4.52 10.41
C LYS A 23 8.26 -5.79 11.16
N PRO A 24 8.97 -6.28 12.20
CA PRO A 24 8.55 -7.50 12.90
C PRO A 24 7.13 -7.38 13.45
N TYR A 25 6.82 -6.26 14.11
CA TYR A 25 5.52 -6.03 14.75
C TYR A 25 4.37 -5.87 13.74
N ILE A 26 4.54 -5.03 12.70
CA ILE A 26 3.47 -4.82 11.70
C ILE A 26 3.19 -6.11 10.90
N LYS A 27 4.22 -6.93 10.66
CA LYS A 27 4.06 -8.24 10.02
C LYS A 27 3.37 -9.25 10.92
N GLU A 28 3.51 -9.16 12.23
CA GLU A 28 2.79 -10.02 13.17
C GLU A 28 1.34 -9.58 13.31
N LEU A 29 1.09 -8.27 13.42
CA LEU A 29 -0.26 -7.71 13.49
C LEU A 29 -1.08 -8.05 12.24
N SER A 30 -0.52 -7.84 11.04
CA SER A 30 -1.19 -8.16 9.76
C SER A 30 -1.48 -9.64 9.52
N ARG A 31 -1.04 -10.53 10.42
CA ARG A 31 -1.34 -11.97 10.38
C ARG A 31 -2.36 -12.40 11.43
N GLN A 32 -2.75 -11.51 12.35
CA GLN A 32 -3.83 -11.80 13.29
C GLN A 32 -5.16 -11.93 12.52
N GLU A 33 -6.10 -12.70 13.06
CA GLU A 33 -7.34 -13.08 12.38
C GLU A 33 -8.15 -11.85 11.93
N ASN A 34 -8.24 -10.84 12.79
CA ASN A 34 -8.97 -9.59 12.54
C ASN A 34 -8.34 -8.70 11.46
N PHE A 35 -7.05 -8.89 11.16
CA PHE A 35 -6.31 -8.05 10.20
C PHE A 35 -6.05 -8.73 8.86
N CYS A 36 -6.06 -10.06 8.83
CA CYS A 36 -5.78 -10.84 7.62
C CYS A 36 -7.03 -11.30 6.87
N ASN A 37 -8.23 -11.12 7.43
CA ASN A 37 -9.50 -11.45 6.79
C ASN A 37 -10.33 -10.16 6.61
N VAL A 38 -10.54 -9.74 5.36
CA VAL A 38 -11.16 -8.43 5.06
C VAL A 38 -12.43 -8.57 4.23
N HIS A 39 -13.38 -7.66 4.43
CA HIS A 39 -14.54 -7.49 3.57
C HIS A 39 -14.20 -6.48 2.47
N VAL A 40 -14.01 -6.98 1.23
CA VAL A 40 -13.75 -6.15 0.06
C VAL A 40 -14.49 -6.74 -1.13
N ASN A 41 -15.41 -5.99 -1.72
CA ASN A 41 -16.07 -6.43 -2.95
C ASN A 41 -15.13 -6.24 -4.15
N VAL A 42 -14.66 -7.34 -4.75
CA VAL A 42 -13.84 -7.31 -5.98
C VAL A 42 -14.69 -7.33 -7.26
N PHE A 43 -16.00 -7.48 -7.12
CA PHE A 43 -16.96 -7.58 -8.23
C PHE A 43 -17.67 -6.27 -8.58
N ASP A 44 -17.33 -5.17 -7.88
CA ASP A 44 -17.88 -3.86 -8.22
C ASP A 44 -17.63 -3.53 -9.71
N PRO A 45 -18.66 -3.03 -10.42
CA PRO A 45 -18.60 -2.81 -11.85
C PRO A 45 -17.66 -1.66 -12.22
N CYS A 46 -17.10 -1.73 -13.44
CA CYS A 46 -16.37 -0.62 -14.03
C CYS A 46 -17.34 0.38 -14.67
N GLU A 47 -17.46 1.56 -14.05
CA GLU A 47 -18.32 2.65 -14.53
C GLU A 47 -17.62 3.59 -15.52
N ILE A 48 -16.32 3.40 -15.77
CA ILE A 48 -15.57 4.22 -16.73
C ILE A 48 -15.61 3.55 -18.10
N GLU A 49 -16.44 4.11 -18.99
CA GLU A 49 -16.80 3.53 -20.30
C GLU A 49 -15.59 3.03 -21.10
N TYR A 50 -14.59 3.89 -21.33
CA TYR A 50 -13.44 3.52 -22.16
C TYR A 50 -12.51 2.50 -21.50
N LEU A 51 -12.51 2.41 -20.16
CA LEU A 51 -11.72 1.41 -19.41
C LEU A 51 -12.43 0.05 -19.36
N ARG A 52 -13.76 0.04 -19.49
CA ARG A 52 -14.59 -1.19 -19.50
C ARG A 52 -14.16 -2.20 -20.56
N ARG A 53 -13.53 -1.74 -21.65
CA ARG A 53 -12.93 -2.61 -22.70
C ARG A 53 -11.89 -3.59 -22.18
N TYR A 54 -11.26 -3.29 -21.04
CA TYR A 54 -10.26 -4.16 -20.40
C TYR A 54 -10.89 -5.21 -19.48
N CYS A 55 -12.16 -5.03 -19.10
CA CYS A 55 -12.94 -5.91 -18.23
C CYS A 55 -13.76 -6.93 -19.03
N LEU A 56 -13.17 -7.57 -20.05
CA LEU A 56 -13.89 -8.46 -20.96
C LEU A 56 -14.59 -9.61 -20.20
N LYS A 57 -15.92 -9.65 -20.36
CA LYS A 57 -17.03 -10.54 -19.89
C LYS A 57 -16.78 -11.96 -19.33
N LYS A 58 -15.57 -12.52 -19.31
CA LYS A 58 -15.23 -13.81 -18.65
C LYS A 58 -14.50 -13.67 -17.31
N HIS A 59 -13.95 -12.50 -16.98
CA HIS A 59 -13.26 -12.26 -15.70
C HIS A 59 -14.13 -11.65 -14.59
N CYS A 60 -15.42 -11.43 -14.86
CA CYS A 60 -16.42 -11.10 -13.83
C CYS A 60 -17.27 -12.32 -13.42
N ILE A 61 -16.84 -13.55 -13.77
CA ILE A 61 -17.56 -14.79 -13.42
C ILE A 61 -16.70 -15.61 -12.46
N ASN A 62 -17.08 -15.50 -11.18
CA ASN A 62 -16.92 -16.42 -10.04
C ASN A 62 -15.75 -17.41 -10.05
N THR A 63 -14.65 -17.02 -9.40
CA THR A 63 -13.83 -17.95 -8.58
C THR A 63 -13.47 -17.39 -7.20
N LEU A 64 -14.05 -16.26 -6.79
CA LEU A 64 -14.06 -15.81 -5.40
C LEU A 64 -15.51 -15.78 -4.92
N THR A 65 -15.71 -16.23 -3.69
CA THR A 65 -16.99 -16.46 -3.03
C THR A 65 -17.84 -15.18 -2.91
N ARG A 66 -19.11 -15.31 -2.50
CA ARG A 66 -20.14 -14.26 -2.59
C ARG A 66 -19.66 -12.93 -1.96
N ALA A 67 -20.27 -11.81 -2.38
CA ALA A 67 -19.91 -10.45 -1.95
C ALA A 67 -19.80 -10.25 -0.42
N ASP A 68 -20.39 -11.14 0.38
CA ASP A 68 -20.42 -11.08 1.85
C ASP A 68 -19.29 -11.87 2.55
N ASP A 69 -18.51 -12.68 1.83
CA ASP A 69 -17.49 -13.54 2.43
C ASP A 69 -16.18 -12.79 2.71
N LYS A 70 -15.56 -13.06 3.87
CA LYS A 70 -14.23 -12.51 4.21
C LYS A 70 -13.17 -13.08 3.27
N ILE A 71 -12.34 -12.21 2.70
CA ILE A 71 -11.20 -12.58 1.86
C ILE A 71 -9.94 -12.66 2.73
N SER A 72 -9.29 -13.85 2.74
CA SER A 72 -8.00 -14.01 3.40
C SER A 72 -6.85 -13.41 2.57
N LEU A 73 -6.16 -12.43 3.15
CA LEU A 73 -4.98 -11.77 2.59
C LEU A 73 -3.74 -12.65 2.62
N LEU A 74 -3.71 -13.67 3.49
CA LEU A 74 -2.61 -14.65 3.54
C LEU A 74 -2.66 -15.59 2.33
N ALA A 75 -3.87 -16.00 1.93
CA ALA A 75 -4.09 -16.79 0.71
C ALA A 75 -3.93 -15.94 -0.57
N ASN A 76 -4.10 -14.62 -0.47
CA ASN A 76 -4.08 -13.69 -1.60
C ASN A 76 -2.98 -12.61 -1.45
N PRO A 77 -1.69 -12.97 -1.39
CA PRO A 77 -0.63 -11.97 -1.23
C PRO A 77 -0.49 -11.06 -2.45
N GLU A 78 -0.02 -9.82 -2.24
CA GLU A 78 0.33 -8.87 -3.30
C GLU A 78 1.64 -9.31 -3.99
N THR A 79 1.53 -9.84 -5.19
CA THR A 79 2.66 -10.42 -5.94
C THR A 79 2.57 -10.08 -7.42
N HIS A 80 3.60 -10.45 -8.19
CA HIS A 80 3.52 -10.37 -9.64
C HIS A 80 2.43 -11.31 -10.17
N THR A 81 1.48 -10.76 -10.94
CA THR A 81 0.34 -11.49 -11.52
C THR A 81 0.42 -11.62 -13.04
N GLY A 82 1.39 -10.96 -13.68
CA GLY A 82 1.43 -10.81 -15.13
C GLY A 82 0.43 -9.81 -15.71
N TYR A 83 -0.35 -9.10 -14.89
CA TYR A 83 -1.30 -8.08 -15.35
C TYR A 83 -0.60 -6.96 -16.15
N ARG A 84 -1.01 -6.79 -17.41
CA ARG A 84 -0.40 -5.84 -18.36
C ARG A 84 -1.42 -5.11 -19.21
N TYR A 85 -2.38 -5.83 -19.78
CA TYR A 85 -3.40 -5.25 -20.67
C TYR A 85 -4.30 -4.28 -19.90
N GLY A 86 -4.38 -3.03 -20.36
CA GLY A 86 -5.13 -1.96 -19.69
C GLY A 86 -4.43 -1.29 -18.49
N ALA A 87 -3.37 -1.89 -17.94
CA ALA A 87 -2.69 -1.35 -16.76
C ALA A 87 -2.15 0.08 -16.96
N SER A 88 -1.63 0.39 -18.15
CA SER A 88 -1.14 1.74 -18.46
C SER A 88 -2.27 2.78 -18.43
N ASP A 89 -3.43 2.46 -19.00
CA ASP A 89 -4.56 3.38 -19.10
C ASP A 89 -5.25 3.58 -17.74
N ILE A 90 -5.27 2.56 -16.90
CA ILE A 90 -5.68 2.67 -15.49
C ILE A 90 -4.81 3.71 -14.78
N TRP A 91 -3.48 3.56 -14.83
CA TRP A 91 -2.58 4.52 -14.20
C TRP A 91 -2.71 5.92 -14.81
N LYS A 92 -2.84 6.04 -16.14
CA LYS A 92 -3.08 7.34 -16.80
C LYS A 92 -4.34 8.02 -16.25
N HIS A 93 -5.43 7.27 -16.08
CA HIS A 93 -6.66 7.82 -15.50
C HIS A 93 -6.45 8.26 -14.05
N ILE A 94 -5.79 7.43 -13.22
CA ILE A 94 -5.47 7.79 -11.83
C ILE A 94 -4.66 9.09 -11.78
N TYR A 95 -3.63 9.25 -12.61
CA TYR A 95 -2.85 10.48 -12.65
C TYR A 95 -3.65 11.70 -13.14
N ALA A 96 -4.66 11.51 -13.99
CA ALA A 96 -5.49 12.59 -14.52
C ALA A 96 -6.56 13.10 -13.54
N ILE A 97 -6.82 12.39 -12.43
CA ILE A 97 -7.81 12.81 -11.42
C ILE A 97 -7.48 14.19 -10.83
N SER A 98 -6.20 14.51 -10.65
CA SER A 98 -5.78 15.77 -10.02
C SER A 98 -4.34 16.17 -10.35
N ASP A 99 -4.15 17.46 -10.61
CA ASP A 99 -2.83 18.07 -10.81
C ASP A 99 -2.11 18.48 -9.51
N ASP A 100 -2.78 18.34 -8.36
CA ASP A 100 -2.21 18.62 -7.04
C ASP A 100 -0.92 17.82 -6.79
N LEU A 101 0.12 18.52 -6.31
CA LEU A 101 1.44 17.92 -6.09
C LEU A 101 1.41 16.86 -4.98
N PHE A 102 0.63 17.06 -3.91
CA PHE A 102 0.51 16.08 -2.82
C PHE A 102 -0.15 14.80 -3.32
N TYR A 103 -1.23 14.93 -4.08
CA TYR A 103 -1.88 13.81 -4.76
C TYR A 103 -0.89 13.03 -5.64
N ARG A 104 -0.12 13.74 -6.50
CA ARG A 104 0.89 13.09 -7.35
C ARG A 104 1.93 12.32 -6.54
N LYS A 105 2.42 12.87 -5.42
CA LYS A 105 3.37 12.19 -4.53
C LYS A 105 2.80 10.91 -3.92
N ILE A 106 1.54 10.94 -3.47
CA ILE A 106 0.85 9.75 -2.94
C ILE A 106 0.75 8.66 -4.01
N VAL A 107 0.29 9.03 -5.21
CA VAL A 107 0.14 8.09 -6.33
C VAL A 107 1.48 7.51 -6.75
N ASN A 108 2.54 8.33 -6.87
CA ASN A 108 3.89 7.88 -7.19
C ASN A 108 4.43 6.91 -6.14
N GLY A 109 4.30 7.26 -4.85
CA GLY A 109 4.76 6.42 -3.75
C GLY A 109 4.03 5.08 -3.70
N LEU A 110 2.72 5.07 -3.94
CA LEU A 110 1.93 3.84 -3.98
C LEU A 110 2.30 2.96 -5.18
N LYS A 111 2.44 3.57 -6.37
CA LYS A 111 2.89 2.87 -7.58
C LYS A 111 4.29 2.26 -7.39
N PHE A 112 5.20 2.97 -6.73
CA PHE A 112 6.52 2.46 -6.38
C PHE A 112 6.42 1.26 -5.43
N SER A 113 5.53 1.30 -4.43
CA SER A 113 5.30 0.17 -3.54
C SER A 113 4.86 -1.08 -4.30
N ILE A 114 3.85 -0.96 -5.16
CA ILE A 114 3.36 -2.05 -6.00
C ILE A 114 4.48 -2.61 -6.89
N PHE A 115 5.25 -1.73 -7.54
CA PHE A 115 6.42 -2.11 -8.34
C PHE A 115 7.43 -2.96 -7.55
N VAL A 116 7.77 -2.55 -6.32
CA VAL A 116 8.70 -3.30 -5.48
C VAL A 116 8.13 -4.66 -5.05
N HIS A 117 6.83 -4.76 -4.76
CA HIS A 117 6.18 -6.04 -4.48
C HIS A 117 6.22 -6.98 -5.69
N ILE A 118 5.98 -6.47 -6.90
CA ILE A 118 6.15 -7.21 -8.15
C ILE A 118 7.59 -7.74 -8.29
N CYS A 119 8.60 -6.89 -8.08
CA CYS A 119 10.01 -7.31 -8.16
C CYS A 119 10.37 -8.33 -7.09
N ARG A 120 9.86 -8.17 -5.87
CA ARG A 120 10.21 -9.01 -4.72
C ARG A 120 9.54 -10.38 -4.78
N TYR A 121 8.30 -10.42 -5.24
CA TYR A 121 7.46 -11.60 -5.32
C TYR A 121 7.15 -11.91 -6.79
N TYR A 122 8.20 -12.12 -7.59
CA TYR A 122 8.11 -12.11 -9.06
C TYR A 122 7.63 -13.43 -9.66
N VAL A 123 8.21 -14.55 -9.23
CA VAL A 123 7.80 -15.91 -9.64
C VAL A 123 7.69 -16.76 -8.39
N LYS A 124 6.64 -17.59 -8.31
CA LYS A 124 6.49 -18.60 -7.26
C LYS A 124 6.91 -19.95 -7.85
N ILE A 125 7.89 -20.61 -7.22
CA ILE A 125 8.23 -22.02 -7.49
C ILE A 125 8.06 -22.75 -6.17
N ASP A 126 7.25 -23.81 -6.19
CA ASP A 126 6.72 -24.48 -5.00
C ASP A 126 6.03 -23.46 -4.07
N GLU A 127 6.56 -23.30 -2.86
CA GLU A 127 6.08 -22.36 -1.83
C GLU A 127 7.00 -21.14 -1.64
N LYS A 128 7.97 -20.93 -2.55
CA LYS A 128 8.95 -19.85 -2.43
C LYS A 128 8.82 -18.85 -3.58
N TYR A 129 8.86 -17.57 -3.21
CA TYR A 129 8.93 -16.48 -4.17
C TYR A 129 10.38 -16.13 -4.49
N PHE A 130 10.65 -16.04 -5.79
CA PHE A 130 11.92 -15.61 -6.34
C PHE A 130 11.84 -14.14 -6.75
N VAL A 131 12.93 -13.44 -6.47
CA VAL A 131 13.10 -12.00 -6.66
C VAL A 131 13.69 -11.71 -8.04
N ASN A 132 13.20 -10.67 -8.71
CA ASN A 132 13.74 -10.20 -9.98
C ASN A 132 14.49 -8.88 -9.83
N THR A 133 15.78 -9.00 -9.47
CA THR A 133 16.70 -7.87 -9.25
C THR A 133 16.99 -7.09 -10.52
N SER A 134 17.10 -7.77 -11.66
CA SER A 134 17.34 -7.11 -12.97
C SER A 134 16.17 -6.20 -13.34
N PHE A 135 14.94 -6.71 -13.21
CA PHE A 135 13.74 -5.92 -13.47
C PHE A 135 13.61 -4.71 -12.53
N PHE A 136 13.97 -4.88 -11.24
CA PHE A 136 14.02 -3.78 -10.28
C PHE A 136 14.98 -2.68 -10.73
N PHE A 137 16.24 -2.99 -11.00
CA PHE A 137 17.24 -1.97 -11.35
C PHE A 137 16.98 -1.33 -12.72
N LYS A 138 16.38 -2.05 -13.67
CA LYS A 138 16.00 -1.50 -14.97
C LYS A 138 14.93 -0.40 -14.88
N HIS A 139 14.04 -0.47 -13.90
CA HIS A 139 12.89 0.45 -13.79
C HIS A 139 12.92 1.33 -12.54
N PHE A 140 13.91 1.17 -11.66
CA PHE A 140 14.06 2.00 -10.47
C PHE A 140 14.32 3.47 -10.87
N ARG A 141 13.51 4.37 -10.31
CA ARG A 141 13.71 5.81 -10.41
C ARG A 141 13.85 6.40 -9.02
N LYS A 142 14.89 7.21 -8.81
CA LYS A 142 15.17 7.84 -7.51
C LYS A 142 14.02 8.75 -7.04
N ALA A 143 13.42 9.51 -7.95
CA ALA A 143 12.29 10.39 -7.66
C ALA A 143 11.07 9.61 -7.12
N ASP A 144 10.71 8.48 -7.74
CA ASP A 144 9.61 7.62 -7.26
C ASP A 144 9.90 7.06 -5.86
N TYR A 145 11.16 6.71 -5.59
CA TYR A 145 11.59 6.23 -4.28
C TYR A 145 11.50 7.32 -3.21
N GLU A 146 11.87 8.56 -3.53
CA GLU A 146 11.74 9.71 -2.62
C GLU A 146 10.26 10.01 -2.31
N ASP A 147 9.38 9.96 -3.32
CA ASP A 147 7.93 10.07 -3.14
C ASP A 147 7.35 8.92 -2.30
N PHE A 148 7.86 7.70 -2.48
CA PHE A 148 7.52 6.56 -1.64
C PHE A 148 7.94 6.76 -0.17
N LEU A 149 9.16 7.22 0.10
CA LEU A 149 9.63 7.47 1.46
C LEU A 149 8.81 8.57 2.14
N TRP A 150 8.41 9.60 1.38
CA TRP A 150 7.48 10.63 1.85
C TRP A 150 6.12 10.03 2.21
N LEU A 151 5.55 9.17 1.34
CA LEU A 151 4.28 8.49 1.61
C LEU A 151 4.38 7.58 2.85
N LEU A 152 5.47 6.82 3.00
CA LEU A 152 5.68 5.97 4.16
C LEU A 152 5.70 6.79 5.46
N ARG A 153 6.38 7.94 5.45
CA ARG A 153 6.40 8.86 6.60
C ARG A 153 5.00 9.39 6.92
N LEU A 154 4.22 9.75 5.91
CA LEU A 154 2.83 10.18 6.07
C LEU A 154 2.00 9.10 6.80
N ILE A 155 2.05 7.86 6.33
CA ILE A 155 1.31 6.74 6.95
C ILE A 155 1.77 6.45 8.38
N TYR A 156 3.07 6.49 8.63
CA TYR A 156 3.60 6.34 9.99
C TYR A 156 3.16 7.48 10.92
N SER A 157 3.13 8.72 10.43
CA SER A 157 2.61 9.86 11.21
C SER A 157 1.14 9.69 11.56
N ALA A 158 0.31 9.26 10.59
CA ALA A 158 -1.10 8.95 10.84
C ALA A 158 -1.26 7.88 11.93
N PHE A 159 -0.52 6.78 11.82
CA PHE A 159 -0.56 5.69 12.80
C PHE A 159 -0.09 6.13 14.20
N ALA A 160 0.94 6.99 14.27
CA ALA A 160 1.43 7.54 15.53
C ALA A 160 0.38 8.42 16.25
N LYS A 161 -0.48 9.14 15.50
CA LYS A 161 -1.56 9.99 16.05
C LYS A 161 -2.80 9.23 16.51
N LEU A 162 -2.97 7.98 16.07
CA LEU A 162 -4.17 7.20 16.33
C LEU A 162 -4.47 7.04 17.83
N ASP A 163 -5.70 7.32 18.24
CA ASP A 163 -6.17 7.05 19.61
C ASP A 163 -6.61 5.57 19.72
N LEU A 164 -5.89 4.81 20.54
CA LEU A 164 -6.13 3.37 20.72
C LEU A 164 -7.27 3.05 21.71
N SER A 165 -7.73 4.03 22.49
CA SER A 165 -8.73 3.79 23.53
C SER A 165 -10.09 3.41 22.94
N LYS A 166 -10.38 3.87 21.73
CA LYS A 166 -11.66 3.67 21.03
C LYS A 166 -11.66 2.48 20.07
N LEU A 167 -10.50 1.83 19.86
CA LEU A 167 -10.37 0.66 19.01
C LEU A 167 -10.51 -0.62 19.83
N LYS A 168 -11.42 -1.49 19.39
CA LYS A 168 -11.60 -2.84 19.93
C LYS A 168 -10.45 -3.73 19.44
N LEU A 169 -9.39 -3.82 20.24
CA LEU A 169 -8.22 -4.63 19.97
C LEU A 169 -8.10 -5.72 21.03
N GLU A 170 -7.76 -6.93 20.60
CA GLU A 170 -7.32 -7.99 21.49
C GLU A 170 -6.01 -7.61 22.20
N GLU A 171 -5.70 -8.27 23.30
CA GLU A 171 -4.53 -7.94 24.13
C GLU A 171 -3.23 -7.99 23.32
N LYS A 172 -3.03 -9.04 22.53
CA LYS A 172 -1.86 -9.19 21.65
C LYS A 172 -1.79 -8.11 20.58
N GLU A 173 -2.91 -7.77 19.95
CA GLU A 173 -2.99 -6.71 18.95
C GLU A 173 -2.64 -5.35 19.55
N ARG A 174 -3.17 -5.04 20.74
CA ARG A 174 -2.88 -3.83 21.50
C ARG A 174 -1.40 -3.72 21.85
N GLN A 175 -0.78 -4.82 22.28
CA GLN A 175 0.66 -4.86 22.56
C GLN A 175 1.48 -4.54 21.30
N LEU A 176 1.21 -5.21 20.18
CA LEU A 176 1.92 -4.97 18.91
C LEU A 176 1.78 -3.52 18.42
N VAL A 177 0.56 -2.97 18.49
CA VAL A 177 0.29 -1.58 18.10
C VAL A 177 1.03 -0.60 19.00
N THR A 178 1.05 -0.84 20.32
CA THR A 178 1.75 0.01 21.29
C THR A 178 3.26 -0.01 21.06
N GLN A 179 3.86 -1.17 20.82
CA GLN A 179 5.28 -1.29 20.48
C GLN A 179 5.63 -0.49 19.22
N MET A 180 4.81 -0.59 18.17
CA MET A 180 5.02 0.21 16.96
C MET A 180 4.91 1.70 17.23
N LYS A 181 3.91 2.15 17.99
CA LYS A 181 3.76 3.57 18.35
C LYS A 181 4.97 4.11 19.12
N ASN A 182 5.57 3.32 20.02
CA ASN A 182 6.78 3.72 20.75
C ASN A 182 8.00 3.88 19.82
N ILE A 183 8.11 3.05 18.78
CA ILE A 183 9.15 3.18 17.75
C ILE A 183 8.89 4.41 16.87
N LEU A 184 7.61 4.67 16.55
CA LEU A 184 7.16 5.78 15.73
C LEU A 184 7.14 7.11 16.52
N ASN A 185 8.32 7.61 16.89
CA ASN A 185 8.47 8.95 17.47
C ASN A 185 8.39 10.06 16.39
N ILE A 186 7.29 10.10 15.64
CA ILE A 186 7.07 11.04 14.53
C ILE A 186 5.96 12.03 14.90
N ASN A 187 6.34 13.28 15.13
CA ASN A 187 5.42 14.38 15.44
C ASN A 187 5.24 15.33 14.26
N ASP A 188 4.67 14.84 13.15
CA ASP A 188 4.34 15.69 12.01
C ASP A 188 2.92 16.26 12.15
N LYS A 189 2.81 17.56 12.44
CA LYS A 189 1.53 18.28 12.41
C LYS A 189 1.16 18.64 10.98
N GLN A 190 0.55 17.69 10.28
CA GLN A 190 0.02 17.89 8.94
C GLN A 190 -1.50 17.78 8.94
N VAL A 191 -2.17 18.83 8.44
CA VAL A 191 -3.59 18.83 8.04
C VAL A 191 -3.62 18.74 6.53
N LEU A 192 -4.44 17.83 5.99
CA LEU A 192 -4.51 17.55 4.57
C LEU A 192 -5.78 18.13 3.96
N ASN A 193 -5.69 18.63 2.73
CA ASN A 193 -6.84 19.16 2.01
C ASN A 193 -7.93 18.07 1.86
N THR A 194 -9.16 18.38 2.23
CA THR A 194 -10.31 17.45 2.16
C THR A 194 -10.58 16.99 0.73
N ARG A 195 -10.25 17.79 -0.30
CA ARG A 195 -10.34 17.39 -1.71
C ARG A 195 -9.52 16.14 -2.02
N LEU A 196 -8.45 15.89 -1.26
CA LEU A 196 -7.63 14.69 -1.42
C LEU A 196 -8.45 13.41 -1.15
N ILE A 197 -9.33 13.41 -0.15
CA ILE A 197 -10.21 12.26 0.14
C ILE A 197 -11.10 11.95 -1.07
N ASN A 198 -11.70 12.99 -1.67
CA ASN A 198 -12.56 12.83 -2.85
C ASN A 198 -11.76 12.28 -4.04
N ASN A 199 -10.55 12.77 -4.29
CA ASN A 199 -9.69 12.25 -5.34
C ASN A 199 -9.36 10.76 -5.13
N ILE A 200 -9.09 10.34 -3.88
CA ILE A 200 -8.81 8.94 -3.56
C ILE A 200 -10.06 8.06 -3.65
N HIS A 201 -11.26 8.58 -3.37
CA HIS A 201 -12.51 7.87 -3.67
C HIS A 201 -12.66 7.60 -5.16
N VAL A 202 -12.36 8.59 -6.03
CA VAL A 202 -12.37 8.37 -7.48
C VAL A 202 -11.34 7.29 -7.88
N CYS A 203 -10.18 7.21 -7.22
CA CYS A 203 -9.24 6.11 -7.46
C CYS A 203 -9.85 4.72 -7.18
N LEU A 204 -10.71 4.58 -6.16
CA LEU A 204 -11.40 3.32 -5.88
C LEU A 204 -12.33 2.92 -7.04
N ASP A 205 -13.03 3.89 -7.64
CA ASP A 205 -13.88 3.66 -8.82
C ASP A 205 -13.05 3.22 -10.03
N VAL A 206 -11.88 3.85 -10.23
CA VAL A 206 -10.95 3.44 -11.29
C VAL A 206 -10.42 2.02 -11.05
N VAL A 207 -10.17 1.64 -9.79
CA VAL A 207 -9.70 0.29 -9.44
C VAL A 207 -10.75 -0.78 -9.78
N ASN A 208 -12.05 -0.46 -9.80
CA ASN A 208 -13.07 -1.40 -10.27
C ASN A 208 -12.87 -1.83 -11.74
N CYS A 209 -12.19 -1.00 -12.54
CA CYS A 209 -11.83 -1.28 -13.93
C CYS A 209 -10.56 -2.12 -14.11
N VAL A 210 -9.90 -2.55 -13.03
CA VAL A 210 -8.77 -3.47 -13.09
C VAL A 210 -9.27 -4.91 -13.28
N SER A 211 -8.80 -5.61 -14.31
CA SER A 211 -9.23 -7.00 -14.61
C SER A 211 -8.52 -8.08 -13.81
N CYS A 212 -7.46 -7.71 -13.07
CA CYS A 212 -6.75 -8.62 -12.17
C CYS A 212 -7.34 -8.55 -10.76
N ASP A 213 -7.97 -9.64 -10.29
CA ASP A 213 -8.67 -9.66 -9.00
C ASP A 213 -7.76 -9.37 -7.80
N LYS A 214 -6.58 -9.98 -7.74
CA LYS A 214 -5.59 -9.69 -6.68
C LYS A 214 -5.12 -8.23 -6.74
N CYS A 215 -4.95 -7.69 -7.93
CA CYS A 215 -4.55 -6.29 -8.12
C CYS A 215 -5.67 -5.34 -7.66
N LYS A 216 -6.93 -5.68 -7.96
CA LYS A 216 -8.11 -4.94 -7.50
C LYS A 216 -8.25 -4.99 -5.98
N LEU A 217 -8.13 -6.18 -5.38
CA LEU A 217 -8.16 -6.39 -3.93
C LEU A 217 -7.16 -5.50 -3.22
N TRP A 218 -5.87 -5.60 -3.58
CA TRP A 218 -4.82 -4.80 -2.94
C TRP A 218 -4.93 -3.31 -3.26
N GLY A 219 -5.34 -2.95 -4.48
CA GLY A 219 -5.61 -1.56 -4.85
C GLY A 219 -6.68 -0.93 -3.97
N LYS A 220 -7.80 -1.63 -3.73
CA LYS A 220 -8.87 -1.17 -2.83
C LYS A 220 -8.40 -1.01 -1.39
N ILE A 221 -7.70 -2.02 -0.86
CA ILE A 221 -7.14 -1.98 0.51
C ILE A 221 -6.19 -0.79 0.67
N GLN A 222 -5.32 -0.56 -0.31
CA GLN A 222 -4.33 0.52 -0.25
C GLN A 222 -4.98 1.91 -0.35
N PHE A 223 -5.92 2.14 -1.27
CA PHE A 223 -6.62 3.43 -1.36
C PHE A 223 -7.56 3.67 -0.17
N ALA A 224 -8.24 2.64 0.34
CA ALA A 224 -9.01 2.75 1.57
C ALA A 224 -8.12 3.08 2.77
N GLY A 225 -6.96 2.44 2.91
CA GLY A 225 -5.99 2.76 3.96
C GLY A 225 -5.44 4.19 3.86
N LEU A 226 -5.30 4.73 2.64
CA LEU A 226 -4.94 6.13 2.42
C LEU A 226 -6.04 7.07 2.92
N ILE A 227 -7.31 6.78 2.63
CA ILE A 227 -8.46 7.53 3.16
C ILE A 227 -8.43 7.53 4.68
N THR A 228 -8.24 6.37 5.32
CA THR A 228 -8.14 6.26 6.79
C THR A 228 -7.01 7.14 7.33
N ALA A 229 -5.82 7.08 6.72
CA ALA A 229 -4.69 7.91 7.13
C ALA A 229 -5.01 9.41 7.06
N ILE A 230 -5.66 9.85 5.97
CA ILE A 230 -6.06 11.25 5.78
C ILE A 230 -7.11 11.67 6.81
N LYS A 231 -8.10 10.82 7.10
CA LYS A 231 -9.10 11.08 8.14
C LYS A 231 -8.44 11.27 9.52
N ILE A 232 -7.44 10.45 9.86
CA ILE A 232 -6.69 10.58 11.12
C ILE A 232 -5.92 11.91 11.15
N HIS A 233 -5.23 12.27 10.06
CA HIS A 233 -4.53 13.56 9.97
C HIS A 233 -5.45 14.77 10.16
N ASN A 234 -6.70 14.64 9.71
CA ASN A 234 -7.72 15.68 9.80
C ASN A 234 -8.59 15.58 11.05
N ASN A 235 -8.28 14.69 12.01
CA ASN A 235 -9.10 14.44 13.21
C ASN A 235 -10.58 14.12 12.91
N THR A 236 -10.84 13.47 11.77
CA THR A 236 -12.19 13.08 11.31
C THR A 236 -12.39 11.56 11.29
N PHE A 237 -11.40 10.80 11.78
CA PHE A 237 -11.49 9.36 11.89
C PHE A 237 -12.44 8.96 13.03
N ASP A 238 -13.43 8.15 12.70
CA ASP A 238 -14.53 7.73 13.59
C ASP A 238 -14.25 6.43 14.34
N ASN A 239 -13.00 5.94 14.32
CA ASN A 239 -12.56 4.71 15.00
C ASN A 239 -13.23 3.43 14.46
N LYS A 240 -13.67 3.44 13.19
CA LYS A 240 -14.10 2.22 12.49
C LYS A 240 -12.95 1.22 12.38
N PHE A 241 -13.20 0.03 12.90
CA PHE A 241 -12.19 -1.03 12.93
C PHE A 241 -11.78 -1.50 11.53
N ASP A 242 -12.73 -1.68 10.61
CA ASP A 242 -12.42 -2.09 9.22
C ASP A 242 -11.53 -1.08 8.49
N GLU A 243 -11.77 0.23 8.71
CA GLU A 243 -10.92 1.30 8.19
C GLU A 243 -9.50 1.23 8.78
N PHE A 244 -9.39 0.90 10.07
CA PHE A 244 -8.10 0.67 10.72
C PHE A 244 -7.37 -0.57 10.17
N VAL A 245 -8.08 -1.65 9.85
CA VAL A 245 -7.52 -2.83 9.19
C VAL A 245 -6.93 -2.48 7.83
N PHE A 246 -7.59 -1.64 7.03
CA PHE A 246 -7.04 -1.16 5.76
C PHE A 246 -5.77 -0.31 5.95
N LEU A 247 -5.75 0.58 6.95
CA LEU A 247 -4.55 1.35 7.30
C LEU A 247 -3.38 0.44 7.67
N VAL A 248 -3.61 -0.56 8.53
CA VAL A 248 -2.58 -1.53 8.95
C VAL A 248 -2.05 -2.31 7.75
N ASN A 249 -2.92 -2.74 6.84
CA ASN A 249 -2.50 -3.47 5.65
C ASN A 249 -1.72 -2.59 4.66
N LEU A 250 -2.13 -1.34 4.43
CA LEU A 250 -1.35 -0.36 3.67
C LEU A 250 0.03 -0.14 4.31
N MET A 251 0.09 0.18 5.60
CA MET A 251 1.34 0.38 6.35
C MET A 251 2.25 -0.85 6.27
N THR A 252 1.68 -2.06 6.31
CA THR A 252 2.42 -3.32 6.10
C THR A 252 3.07 -3.35 4.72
N ARG A 253 2.32 -3.07 3.65
CA ARG A 253 2.85 -3.08 2.27
C ARG A 253 3.99 -2.09 2.12
N LEU A 254 3.82 -0.86 2.59
CA LEU A 254 4.86 0.18 2.50
C LEU A 254 6.09 -0.17 3.34
N THR A 255 5.91 -0.70 4.55
CA THR A 255 7.03 -1.13 5.41
C THR A 255 7.82 -2.27 4.76
N VAL A 256 7.13 -3.23 4.13
CA VAL A 256 7.78 -4.31 3.36
C VAL A 256 8.54 -3.73 2.16
N THR A 257 7.97 -2.77 1.43
CA THR A 257 8.63 -2.08 0.32
C THR A 257 9.93 -1.41 0.74
N ALA A 258 9.95 -0.66 1.85
CA ALA A 258 11.16 0.01 2.33
C ALA A 258 12.29 -0.99 2.61
N ASN A 259 11.97 -2.05 3.35
CA ASN A 259 12.91 -3.11 3.67
C ASN A 259 13.38 -3.91 2.43
N ALA A 260 12.48 -4.15 1.48
CA ALA A 260 12.79 -4.83 0.23
C ALA A 260 13.73 -4.00 -0.63
N THR A 261 13.48 -2.70 -0.71
CA THR A 261 14.30 -1.75 -1.47
C THR A 261 15.72 -1.73 -0.94
N SER A 262 15.93 -1.64 0.39
CA SER A 262 17.27 -1.73 0.98
C SER A 262 17.99 -3.02 0.59
N ARG A 263 17.29 -4.17 0.65
CA ARG A 263 17.86 -5.48 0.28
C ARG A 263 18.28 -5.56 -1.19
N PHE A 264 17.52 -4.97 -2.11
CA PHE A 264 17.92 -4.91 -3.52
C PHE A 264 19.28 -4.21 -3.68
N PHE A 265 19.48 -3.08 -3.00
CA PHE A 265 20.74 -2.34 -3.05
C PHE A 265 21.90 -3.05 -2.33
N ASP A 266 21.63 -3.78 -1.25
CA ASP A 266 22.66 -4.58 -0.56
C ASP A 266 23.18 -5.73 -1.44
N HIS A 267 22.31 -6.37 -2.21
CA HIS A 267 22.70 -7.44 -3.14
C HIS A 267 23.49 -6.95 -4.36
N ARG A 268 23.39 -5.66 -4.73
CA ARG A 268 24.17 -5.09 -5.85
C ARG A 268 25.61 -4.74 -5.46
N LYS A 269 25.89 -4.59 -4.16
CA LYS A 269 27.23 -4.29 -3.64
C LYS A 269 28.12 -5.53 -3.47
N ARG A 270 27.55 -6.73 -3.62
CA ARG A 270 28.25 -8.01 -3.62
C ARG A 270 28.41 -8.46 -5.06
#